data_AF-A0A3M1CWZ6-F1
#
_entry.id   AF-A0A3M1CWZ6-F1
#
_cell.length_a   1.000
_cell.length_b   1.000
_cell.length_c   1.000
_cell.angle_alpha   90.00
_cell.angle_beta   90.00
_cell.angle_gamma   90.00
#
_symmetry.space_group_name_H-M   'P 1'
#
loop_
_entity.id
_entity.type
_entity.pdbx_description
1 polymer ?
#
loop_
_entity_poly.entity_id
_entity_poly.type
_entity_poly.pdbx_seq_one_letter_code
_entity_poly.pdbx_strand_id
1 'polypeptide(L)'
;MRLAVVTVTGLAVLAVTGGTASAGCPSAKGCLIPQYLDWSLEPEQPCAIIRSEIDDCNCNALLSIENNCQVAIEAVDFEFEDCMVDGGKPLPCPSQIPPGGWGSVTIPRPGDDQPGHYRYEYKLSIGGTGHKLTVQFDLVEFNTGCGCSSATGAGGS
;
A
#
# COMPACT_ATOMS: atom_id res chain seq x y z
N MET A 1 -40.97 45.48 44.05
CA MET A 1 -41.12 46.21 42.76
C MET A 1 -39.82 46.93 42.52
N ARG A 2 -39.03 46.72 41.47
CA ARG A 2 -39.32 46.36 40.07
C ARG A 2 -38.25 45.39 39.55
N LEU A 3 -38.69 44.36 38.81
CA LEU A 3 -37.84 43.52 37.98
C LEU A 3 -37.40 44.35 36.75
N ALA A 4 -36.11 44.29 36.40
CA ALA A 4 -35.63 44.66 35.08
C ALA A 4 -35.16 43.39 34.38
N VAL A 5 -35.91 43.00 33.35
CA VAL A 5 -35.59 41.91 32.43
C VAL A 5 -34.68 42.50 31.36
N VAL A 6 -33.46 41.99 31.26
CA VAL A 6 -32.54 42.29 30.16
C VAL A 6 -32.38 41.02 29.34
N THR A 7 -33.05 40.99 28.20
CA THR A 7 -32.92 39.94 27.18
C THR A 7 -31.66 40.24 26.37
N VAL A 8 -30.62 39.42 26.53
CA VAL A 8 -29.43 39.46 25.68
C VAL A 8 -29.59 38.41 24.59
N THR A 9 -29.91 38.88 23.38
CA THR A 9 -29.92 38.07 22.16
C THR A 9 -28.47 37.85 21.73
N GLY A 10 -27.85 36.77 22.21
CA GLY A 10 -26.50 36.36 21.82
C GLY A 10 -26.52 35.66 20.46
N LEU A 11 -26.01 36.36 19.44
CA LEU A 11 -25.80 35.88 18.08
C LEU A 11 -24.84 34.67 18.08
N ALA A 12 -25.28 33.53 17.56
CA ALA A 12 -24.45 32.36 17.35
C ALA A 12 -23.46 32.64 16.20
N VAL A 13 -22.17 32.79 16.53
CA VAL A 13 -21.09 32.76 15.54
C VAL A 13 -20.62 31.31 15.42
N LEU A 14 -21.18 30.59 14.45
CA LEU A 14 -20.59 29.35 13.95
C LEU A 14 -19.31 29.72 13.20
N ALA A 15 -18.18 29.67 13.91
CA ALA A 15 -16.87 29.73 13.28
C ALA A 15 -16.68 28.44 12.47
N VAL A 16 -16.99 28.50 11.18
CA VAL A 16 -16.52 27.51 10.20
C VAL A 16 -15.01 27.74 10.07
N THR A 17 -14.23 27.06 10.90
CA THR A 17 -12.80 26.92 10.65
C THR A 17 -12.67 26.12 9.36
N GLY A 18 -12.35 26.80 8.26
CA GLY A 18 -12.06 26.18 6.99
C GLY A 18 -10.96 25.15 7.15
N GLY A 19 -11.33 23.88 7.14
CA GLY A 19 -10.38 22.80 7.02
C GLY A 19 -9.79 22.86 5.62
N THR A 20 -8.57 23.38 5.47
CA THR A 20 -7.77 23.09 4.28
C THR A 20 -7.23 21.67 4.44
N ALA A 21 -8.09 20.68 4.26
CA ALA A 21 -7.68 19.29 4.09
C ALA A 21 -7.79 18.94 2.60
N SER A 22 -6.94 19.58 1.79
CA SER A 22 -6.46 18.91 0.59
C SER A 22 -5.02 18.49 0.87
N ALA A 23 -4.83 17.41 1.61
CA ALA A 23 -3.69 16.55 1.35
C ALA A 23 -3.98 15.84 0.00
N GLY A 24 -4.10 16.62 -1.08
CA GLY A 24 -4.13 16.08 -2.42
C GLY A 24 -2.77 15.46 -2.64
N CYS A 25 -2.72 14.25 -3.20
CA CYS A 25 -1.46 13.63 -3.52
C CYS A 25 -0.66 14.59 -4.41
N PRO A 26 0.53 15.05 -3.96
CA PRO A 26 1.29 16.08 -4.66
C PRO A 26 1.76 15.61 -6.06
N SER A 27 1.61 14.33 -6.36
CA SER A 27 2.21 13.59 -7.48
C SER A 27 1.24 13.21 -8.61
N ALA A 28 -0.07 13.48 -8.52
CA ALA A 28 -1.06 12.84 -9.40
C ALA A 28 -1.05 13.24 -10.88
N LYS A 29 -0.32 14.29 -11.29
CA LYS A 29 -0.27 14.72 -12.70
C LYS A 29 1.03 14.27 -13.34
N GLY A 30 0.94 13.38 -14.33
CA GLY A 30 2.11 12.76 -14.97
C GLY A 30 2.74 11.63 -14.16
N CYS A 31 2.01 11.09 -13.17
CA CYS A 31 2.44 9.92 -12.43
C CYS A 31 2.27 8.67 -13.29
N LEU A 32 3.29 7.82 -13.31
CA LEU A 32 3.24 6.53 -13.98
C LEU A 32 2.89 5.45 -12.97
N ILE A 33 1.77 4.78 -13.19
CA ILE A 33 1.22 3.78 -12.26
C ILE A 33 1.17 2.40 -12.93
N PRO A 34 1.59 1.32 -12.24
CA PRO A 34 1.37 -0.03 -12.71
C PRO A 34 -0.13 -0.33 -12.82
N GLN A 35 -0.55 -0.89 -13.95
CA GLN A 35 -1.90 -1.37 -14.25
C GLN A 35 -1.83 -2.79 -14.80
N TYR A 36 -2.96 -3.50 -14.77
CA TYR A 36 -3.08 -4.87 -15.27
C TYR A 36 -2.00 -5.80 -14.70
N LEU A 37 -1.67 -5.59 -13.43
CA LEU A 37 -0.64 -6.33 -12.74
C LEU A 37 -1.07 -7.79 -12.60
N ASP A 38 -0.27 -8.67 -13.17
CA ASP A 38 -0.43 -10.11 -13.15
C ASP A 38 0.87 -10.76 -12.65
N TRP A 39 0.74 -11.94 -12.05
CA TRP A 39 1.89 -12.65 -11.49
C TRP A 39 1.76 -14.16 -11.64
N SER A 40 2.90 -14.84 -11.70
CA SER A 40 2.98 -16.30 -11.72
C SER A 40 4.13 -16.80 -10.87
N LEU A 41 3.97 -17.98 -10.26
CA LEU A 41 4.98 -18.60 -9.40
C LEU A 41 5.32 -20.00 -9.93
N GLU A 42 6.60 -20.22 -10.25
CA GLU A 42 7.07 -21.49 -10.85
C GLU A 42 8.24 -22.10 -10.04
N PRO A 43 8.14 -23.37 -9.56
CA PRO A 43 6.94 -24.21 -9.58
C PRO A 43 5.81 -23.61 -8.74
N GLU A 44 4.57 -23.98 -9.02
CA GLU A 44 3.43 -23.49 -8.24
C GLU A 44 3.55 -23.93 -6.78
N GLN A 45 3.24 -23.02 -5.86
CA GLN A 45 3.20 -23.29 -4.43
C GLN A 45 1.88 -22.80 -3.83
N PRO A 46 0.84 -23.64 -3.79
CA PRO A 46 -0.51 -23.20 -3.39
C PRO A 46 -0.64 -22.66 -1.96
N CYS A 47 0.31 -22.97 -1.07
CA CYS A 47 0.32 -22.42 0.29
C CYS A 47 0.94 -21.02 0.40
N ALA A 48 1.59 -20.51 -0.65
CA ALA A 48 2.02 -19.13 -0.73
C ALA A 48 0.93 -18.32 -1.45
N ILE A 49 0.22 -17.46 -0.71
CA ILE A 49 -0.84 -16.63 -1.27
C ILE A 49 -0.26 -15.28 -1.66
N ILE A 50 -0.23 -14.97 -2.95
CA ILE A 50 0.31 -13.72 -3.46
C ILE A 50 -0.85 -12.80 -3.84
N ARG A 51 -0.78 -11.53 -3.42
CA ARG A 51 -1.75 -10.49 -3.73
C ARG A 51 -1.01 -9.26 -4.24
N SER A 52 -1.58 -8.61 -5.25
CA SER A 52 -1.10 -7.32 -5.73
C SER A 52 -2.01 -6.20 -5.26
N GLU A 53 -1.40 -5.09 -4.88
CA GLU A 53 -2.09 -3.86 -4.54
C GLU A 53 -1.45 -2.71 -5.29
N ILE A 54 -2.28 -1.81 -5.82
CA ILE A 54 -1.82 -0.60 -6.48
C ILE A 54 -2.02 0.54 -5.48
N ASP A 55 -0.93 1.20 -5.09
CA ASP A 55 -0.96 2.41 -4.27
C ASP A 55 -0.93 3.62 -5.19
N ASP A 56 -2.13 4.14 -5.46
CA ASP A 56 -2.31 5.31 -6.29
C ASP A 56 -1.68 6.58 -5.68
N CYS A 57 -1.57 6.64 -4.36
CA CYS A 57 -1.05 7.79 -3.65
C CYS A 57 0.47 7.91 -3.80
N ASN A 58 1.16 6.78 -3.76
CA ASN A 58 2.61 6.68 -3.90
C ASN A 58 3.06 6.33 -5.33
N CYS A 59 2.13 6.18 -6.28
CA CYS A 59 2.44 5.84 -7.67
C CYS A 59 3.27 4.56 -7.79
N ASN A 60 2.95 3.56 -6.97
CA ASN A 60 3.68 2.30 -6.94
C ASN A 60 2.68 1.13 -6.88
N ALA A 61 3.22 -0.08 -6.93
CA ALA A 61 2.45 -1.27 -6.68
C ALA A 61 3.22 -2.17 -5.72
N LEU A 62 2.50 -2.84 -4.85
CA LEU A 62 3.04 -3.76 -3.87
C LEU A 62 2.59 -5.18 -4.20
N LEU A 63 3.47 -6.13 -3.95
CA LEU A 63 3.15 -7.55 -3.88
C LEU A 63 3.24 -7.98 -2.44
N SER A 64 2.12 -8.46 -1.90
CA SER A 64 2.06 -9.09 -0.58
C SER A 64 2.08 -10.60 -0.74
N ILE A 65 2.95 -11.27 0.00
CA ILE A 65 3.08 -12.72 0.06
C ILE A 65 2.69 -13.17 1.47
N GLU A 66 1.61 -13.94 1.58
CA GLU A 66 1.15 -14.56 2.81
C GLU A 66 1.62 -16.03 2.84
N ASN A 67 2.34 -16.40 3.89
CA ASN A 67 2.92 -17.72 4.04
C ASN A 67 2.00 -18.66 4.83
N ASN A 68 1.12 -19.39 4.12
CA ASN A 68 0.32 -20.47 4.70
C ASN A 68 1.02 -21.83 4.63
N CYS A 69 2.31 -21.87 4.29
CA CYS A 69 3.12 -23.08 4.29
C CYS A 69 3.57 -23.43 5.71
N GLN A 70 3.95 -24.69 5.93
CA GLN A 70 4.54 -25.15 7.21
C GLN A 70 6.04 -24.83 7.32
N VAL A 71 6.61 -24.15 6.33
CA VAL A 71 8.03 -23.78 6.20
C VAL A 71 8.12 -22.30 5.88
N ALA A 72 9.27 -21.68 6.15
CA ALA A 72 9.50 -20.29 5.81
C ALA A 72 9.58 -20.09 4.28
N ILE A 73 9.20 -18.90 3.83
CA ILE A 73 9.43 -18.39 2.47
C ILE A 73 10.59 -17.41 2.55
N GLU A 74 11.68 -17.68 1.86
CA GLU A 74 12.90 -16.86 1.86
C GLU A 74 12.98 -16.06 0.58
N ALA A 75 13.31 -14.76 0.68
CA ALA A 75 13.66 -13.95 -0.48
C ALA A 75 15.13 -14.20 -0.84
N VAL A 76 15.42 -14.50 -2.10
CA VAL A 76 16.76 -14.91 -2.54
C VAL A 76 17.53 -13.76 -3.18
N ASP A 77 16.86 -12.94 -4.00
CA ASP A 77 17.47 -11.83 -4.75
C ASP A 77 16.75 -10.49 -4.56
N PHE A 78 15.90 -10.40 -3.54
CA PHE A 78 15.24 -9.17 -3.10
C PHE A 78 15.06 -9.19 -1.58
N GLU A 79 14.53 -8.10 -1.04
CA GLU A 79 14.21 -7.96 0.38
C GLU A 79 12.73 -7.61 0.52
N PHE A 80 12.08 -8.16 1.54
CA PHE A 80 10.75 -7.71 1.93
C PHE A 80 10.88 -6.36 2.66
N GLU A 81 9.98 -5.43 2.35
CA GLU A 81 9.99 -4.09 2.94
C GLU A 81 9.20 -4.04 4.25
N ASP A 82 7.97 -4.58 4.25
CA ASP A 82 7.14 -4.69 5.44
C ASP A 82 6.77 -6.14 5.73
N CYS A 83 6.83 -6.54 7.00
CA CYS A 83 6.46 -7.89 7.42
C CYS A 83 5.64 -7.86 8.70
N MET A 84 4.67 -8.76 8.79
CA MET A 84 3.92 -9.02 9.99
C MET A 84 4.04 -10.49 10.35
N VAL A 85 4.37 -10.73 11.62
CA VAL A 85 4.41 -12.06 12.21
C VAL A 85 3.36 -12.09 13.32
N ASP A 86 2.52 -13.12 13.33
CA ASP A 86 1.51 -13.37 14.37
C ASP A 86 0.53 -12.20 14.63
N GLY A 87 0.17 -11.43 13.59
CA GLY A 87 -0.75 -10.28 13.73
C GLY A 87 -0.19 -9.13 14.56
N GLY A 88 1.13 -9.13 14.82
CA GLY A 88 1.83 -8.09 15.56
C GLY A 88 1.99 -6.77 14.79
N LYS A 89 2.77 -5.86 15.36
CA LYS A 89 3.16 -4.62 14.64
C LYS A 89 4.12 -4.97 13.50
N PRO A 90 4.16 -4.17 12.41
CA PRO A 90 5.18 -4.31 11.39
C PRO A 90 6.58 -4.30 12.03
N LEU A 91 7.37 -5.33 11.78
CA LEU A 91 8.76 -5.43 12.20
C LEU A 91 9.67 -5.33 10.97
N PRO A 92 10.93 -4.89 11.11
CA PRO A 92 11.90 -5.01 10.03
C PRO A 92 11.89 -6.45 9.53
N CYS A 93 11.65 -6.63 8.24
CA CYS A 93 11.49 -7.95 7.66
C CYS A 93 12.75 -8.79 7.92
N PRO A 94 12.60 -10.00 8.48
CA PRO A 94 13.63 -11.01 8.25
C PRO A 94 13.75 -11.23 6.74
N SER A 95 14.89 -11.73 6.26
CA SER A 95 15.03 -12.21 4.87
C SER A 95 14.07 -13.38 4.53
N GLN A 96 13.19 -13.74 5.45
CA GLN A 96 12.23 -14.83 5.37
C GLN A 96 10.90 -14.45 6.04
N ILE A 97 9.79 -14.92 5.47
CA ILE A 97 8.45 -14.87 6.05
C ILE A 97 8.22 -16.20 6.78
N PRO A 98 8.06 -16.21 8.12
CA PRO A 98 7.78 -17.44 8.85
C PRO A 98 6.37 -17.98 8.54
N PRO A 99 6.08 -19.26 8.86
CA PRO A 99 4.73 -19.81 8.76
C PRO A 99 3.69 -18.92 9.45
N GLY A 100 2.58 -18.64 8.79
CA GLY A 100 1.50 -17.76 9.27
C GLY A 100 1.80 -16.26 9.18
N GLY A 101 3.00 -15.88 8.74
CA GLY A 101 3.37 -14.48 8.50
C GLY A 101 3.00 -13.99 7.10
N TRP A 102 3.16 -12.70 6.89
CA TRP A 102 3.15 -12.12 5.54
C TRP A 102 4.27 -11.07 5.40
N GLY A 103 4.71 -10.85 4.16
CA GLY A 103 5.65 -9.80 3.81
C GLY A 103 5.28 -9.14 2.48
N SER A 104 5.67 -7.88 2.29
CA SER A 104 5.45 -7.13 1.05
C SER A 104 6.75 -6.75 0.37
N VAL A 105 6.67 -6.57 -0.95
CA VAL A 105 7.73 -5.98 -1.78
C VAL A 105 7.10 -5.01 -2.76
N THR A 106 7.64 -3.80 -2.84
CA THR A 106 7.27 -2.80 -3.84
C THR A 106 7.89 -3.22 -5.17
N ILE A 107 7.06 -3.28 -6.21
CA ILE A 107 7.52 -3.54 -7.56
C ILE A 107 8.36 -2.32 -7.99
N PRO A 108 9.62 -2.53 -8.38
CA PRO A 108 10.50 -1.44 -8.74
C PRO A 108 9.94 -0.72 -9.97
N ARG A 109 10.10 0.60 -10.00
CA ARG A 109 9.81 1.36 -11.21
C ARG A 109 10.91 1.16 -12.24
N PRO A 110 10.56 1.02 -13.53
CA PRO A 110 11.53 1.03 -14.61
C PRO A 110 12.35 2.32 -14.58
N GLY A 111 13.67 2.22 -14.70
CA GLY A 111 14.57 3.36 -14.50
C GLY A 111 14.43 4.48 -15.54
N ASP A 112 13.70 4.25 -16.63
CA ASP A 112 13.40 5.23 -17.66
C ASP A 112 12.06 5.95 -17.46
N ASP A 113 11.23 5.52 -16.49
CA ASP A 113 9.89 6.06 -16.22
C ASP A 113 9.14 6.32 -17.54
N GLN A 114 9.06 5.31 -18.43
CA GLN A 114 8.31 5.39 -19.68
C GLN A 114 7.06 4.51 -19.63
N PRO A 115 5.95 4.92 -20.25
CA PRO A 115 4.82 4.01 -20.43
C PRO A 115 5.23 2.78 -21.25
N GLY A 116 4.74 1.60 -20.87
CA GLY A 116 5.11 0.37 -21.54
C GLY A 116 4.69 -0.89 -20.79
N HIS A 117 4.97 -2.05 -21.39
CA HIS A 117 4.78 -3.34 -20.75
C HIS A 117 6.09 -3.80 -20.11
N TYR A 118 6.05 -4.13 -18.82
CA TYR A 118 7.22 -4.47 -18.03
C TYR A 118 7.06 -5.84 -17.39
N ARG A 119 8.19 -6.51 -17.19
CA ARG A 119 8.28 -7.81 -16.54
C ARG A 119 9.47 -7.85 -15.60
N TYR A 120 9.22 -8.25 -14.35
CA TYR A 120 10.24 -8.56 -13.35
C TYR A 120 10.19 -10.03 -12.98
N GLU A 121 11.34 -10.57 -12.58
CA GLU A 121 11.47 -11.91 -12.05
C GLU A 121 12.17 -11.82 -10.69
N TYR A 122 11.58 -12.46 -9.68
CA TYR A 122 12.11 -12.58 -8.33
C TYR A 122 12.35 -14.06 -8.03
N LYS A 123 13.34 -14.33 -7.19
CA LYS A 123 13.64 -15.69 -6.70
C LYS A 123 13.24 -15.82 -5.24
N LEU A 124 12.47 -16.87 -4.97
CA LEU A 124 12.05 -17.28 -3.63
C LEU A 124 12.62 -18.67 -3.34
N SER A 125 12.77 -19.01 -2.06
CA SER A 125 13.00 -20.38 -1.60
C SER A 125 11.90 -20.78 -0.62
N ILE A 126 11.20 -21.89 -0.88
CA ILE A 126 10.12 -22.40 -0.02
C ILE A 126 10.45 -23.84 0.35
N GLY A 127 10.79 -24.07 1.63
CA GLY A 127 11.23 -25.39 2.09
C GLY A 127 12.50 -25.88 1.39
N GLY A 128 13.38 -24.96 0.97
CA GLY A 128 14.61 -25.26 0.21
C GLY A 128 14.39 -25.50 -1.28
N THR A 129 13.16 -25.42 -1.79
CA THR A 129 12.88 -25.46 -3.23
C THR A 129 12.94 -24.05 -3.79
N GLY A 130 13.69 -23.83 -4.87
CA GLY A 130 13.74 -22.55 -5.56
C GLY A 130 12.48 -22.32 -6.40
N HIS A 131 11.87 -21.14 -6.27
CA HIS A 131 10.76 -20.68 -7.08
C HIS A 131 11.11 -19.37 -7.79
N LYS A 132 10.51 -19.18 -8.96
CA LYS A 132 10.58 -17.95 -9.74
C LYS A 132 9.21 -17.28 -9.73
N LEU A 133 9.13 -16.12 -9.11
CA LEU A 133 7.96 -15.24 -9.14
C LEU A 133 8.12 -14.26 -10.30
N THR A 134 7.32 -14.43 -11.35
CA THR A 134 7.26 -13.49 -12.47
C THR A 134 6.13 -12.50 -12.22
N VAL A 135 6.39 -11.22 -12.46
CA VAL A 135 5.41 -10.14 -12.31
C VAL A 135 5.42 -9.34 -13.59
N GLN A 136 4.24 -9.11 -14.16
CA GLN A 136 4.07 -8.37 -15.39
C GLN A 136 2.98 -7.31 -15.21
N PHE A 137 3.18 -6.14 -15.80
CA PHE A 137 2.25 -5.01 -15.68
C PHE A 137 2.46 -4.03 -16.83
N ASP A 138 1.46 -3.18 -17.05
CA ASP A 138 1.56 -2.02 -17.92
C ASP A 138 1.81 -0.78 -17.06
N LEU A 139 2.89 -0.07 -17.31
CA LEU A 139 3.11 1.25 -16.74
C LEU A 139 2.36 2.27 -17.60
N VAL A 140 1.40 2.98 -17.01
CA VAL A 140 0.57 3.95 -17.73
C VAL A 140 0.56 5.30 -17.04
N GLU A 141 0.39 6.36 -17.82
CA GLU A 141 0.27 7.72 -17.28
C GLU A 141 -1.12 7.92 -16.66
N PHE A 142 -1.12 8.14 -15.34
CA PHE A 142 -2.29 8.47 -14.57
C PHE A 142 -2.42 10.00 -14.47
N ASN A 143 -3.56 10.51 -14.93
CA ASN A 143 -3.79 11.95 -15.07
C ASN A 143 -4.99 12.46 -14.25
N THR A 144 -5.60 11.59 -13.44
CA THR A 144 -6.72 11.93 -12.57
C THR A 144 -6.24 11.96 -11.12
N GLY A 145 -6.56 13.03 -10.38
CA GLY A 145 -6.10 13.23 -9.01
C GLY A 145 -6.30 11.99 -8.14
N CYS A 146 -5.24 11.52 -7.48
CA CYS A 146 -5.30 10.33 -6.63
C CYS A 146 -6.35 10.52 -5.52
N GLY A 147 -7.06 9.45 -5.19
CA GLY A 147 -8.14 9.44 -4.22
C GLY A 147 -7.66 9.33 -2.78
N CYS A 148 -6.51 9.95 -2.45
CA CYS A 148 -5.94 10.03 -1.10
C CYS A 148 -6.92 10.77 -0.20
N SER A 149 -7.89 10.01 0.29
CA SER A 149 -8.76 10.43 1.35
C SER A 149 -7.86 10.60 2.56
N SER A 150 -7.60 11.85 2.92
CA SER A 150 -6.99 12.20 4.19
C SER A 150 -7.91 11.69 5.30
N ALA A 151 -7.73 10.44 5.70
CA ALA A 151 -8.28 9.91 6.94
C ALA A 151 -7.54 10.60 8.09
N THR A 152 -7.86 11.86 8.34
CA THR A 152 -7.54 12.55 9.59
C THR A 152 -8.80 13.24 10.07
N GLY A 153 -9.58 12.44 10.78
CA GLY A 153 -10.69 12.86 11.62
C GLY A 153 -10.74 11.99 12.87
N ALA A 154 -9.61 11.88 13.59
CA ALA A 154 -9.62 11.45 14.97
C ALA A 154 -10.22 12.58 15.84
N GLY A 155 -11.26 12.24 16.60
CA GLY A 155 -11.61 12.90 17.88
C GLY A 155 -12.38 14.23 17.81
N GLY A 156 -13.55 14.26 18.45
CA GLY A 156 -14.22 15.51 18.76
C GLY A 156 -15.63 15.39 19.32
N SER A 157 -15.72 14.84 20.56
CA SER A 157 -16.78 15.05 21.57
C SER A 157 -18.22 14.63 21.27
#